data_AF-A0A8S3PPJ5-F1
#
_entry.id   AF-A0A8S3PPJ5-F1
#
_cell.length_a   1.000
_cell.length_b   1.000
_cell.length_c   1.000
_cell.angle_alpha   90.00
_cell.angle_beta   90.00
_cell.angle_gamma   90.00
#
_symmetry.space_group_name_H-M   'P 1'
#
loop_
_entity.id
_entity.type
_entity.pdbx_description
1 polymer ?
#
loop_
_entity_poly.entity_id
_entity_poly.type
_entity_poly.pdbx_seq_one_letter_code
_entity_poly.pdbx_strand_id
1 'polypeptide(L)'
;MEKFDIIVQPLFRDTDNDICQKSHLYYLPCMIRKSLPFDYIKKMFIKENVKVTITPWLVFEFKFLPLAYFNHILFYYLRNYTVCKVETLHPAVYMGKAVFYVDRENLSNFIICFSRNAISLQIWNWSDVDEDMYKKMLNELCDQIENITGTLGQNLSYHIKAKCSTGDFYKSVGRKSFTEMKKH
;
A
#
# COMPACT_ATOMS: atom_id res chain seq x y z
N MET A 1 -2.13 15.52 -17.20
CA MET A 1 -1.14 15.05 -16.21
C MET A 1 -1.65 13.86 -15.39
N GLU A 2 -2.92 13.82 -14.98
CA GLU A 2 -3.48 12.61 -14.33
C GLU A 2 -3.43 11.37 -15.22
N LYS A 3 -3.79 11.48 -16.51
CA LYS A 3 -3.71 10.36 -17.47
C LYS A 3 -2.32 9.73 -17.64
N PHE A 4 -1.27 10.43 -17.20
CA PHE A 4 0.12 9.99 -17.31
C PHE A 4 0.72 9.60 -15.96
N ASP A 5 -0.10 9.48 -14.92
CA ASP A 5 0.36 9.11 -13.58
C ASP A 5 1.48 10.04 -13.09
N ILE A 6 1.24 11.35 -13.21
CA ILE A 6 2.12 12.42 -12.71
C ILE A 6 1.50 13.13 -11.51
N ILE A 7 0.20 13.38 -11.57
CA ILE A 7 -0.59 14.01 -10.49
C ILE A 7 -1.85 13.19 -10.23
N VAL A 8 -2.40 13.29 -9.02
CA VAL A 8 -3.64 12.62 -8.63
C VAL A 8 -4.40 13.44 -7.61
N GLN A 9 -5.73 13.47 -7.72
CA GLN A 9 -6.61 13.89 -6.63
C GLN A 9 -7.00 12.66 -5.80
N PRO A 10 -6.33 12.40 -4.65
CA PRO A 10 -6.70 11.28 -3.80
C PRO A 10 -8.09 11.49 -3.22
N LEU A 11 -8.76 10.37 -2.93
CA LEU A 11 -9.99 10.37 -2.15
C LEU A 11 -9.64 10.52 -0.67
N PHE A 12 -10.30 11.46 -0.01
CA PHE A 12 -10.23 11.66 1.43
C PHE A 12 -11.61 11.54 2.04
N ARG A 13 -11.66 10.98 3.24
CA ARG A 13 -12.86 11.04 4.07
C ARG A 13 -12.92 12.40 4.74
N ASP A 14 -14.04 13.07 4.62
CA ASP A 14 -14.38 14.19 5.48
C ASP A 14 -14.73 13.64 6.87
N THR A 15 -14.00 14.10 7.90
CA THR A 15 -14.18 13.62 9.28
C THR A 15 -15.54 13.98 9.84
N ASP A 16 -16.19 15.02 9.30
CA ASP A 16 -17.41 15.57 9.88
C ASP A 16 -18.67 14.95 9.26
N ASN A 17 -18.59 14.47 8.02
CA ASN A 17 -19.75 14.02 7.24
C ASN A 17 -19.68 12.56 6.77
N ASP A 18 -18.56 11.88 7.01
CA ASP A 18 -18.34 10.50 6.55
C ASP A 18 -18.38 10.32 5.01
N ILE A 19 -18.33 11.43 4.27
CA ILE A 19 -18.34 11.46 2.81
C ILE A 19 -16.91 11.35 2.31
N CYS A 20 -16.65 10.38 1.43
CA CYS A 20 -15.42 10.35 0.65
C CYS A 20 -15.51 11.38 -0.47
N GLN A 21 -14.64 12.38 -0.45
CA GLN A 21 -14.54 13.42 -1.47
C GLN A 21 -13.14 13.42 -2.07
N LYS A 22 -13.05 13.79 -3.35
CA LYS A 22 -11.74 14.08 -3.95
C LYS A 22 -11.14 15.28 -3.25
N SER A 23 -9.85 15.18 -2.96
CA SER A 23 -9.03 16.30 -2.53
C SER A 23 -9.19 17.50 -3.47
N HIS A 24 -9.37 18.69 -2.90
CA HIS A 24 -9.25 19.96 -3.66
C HIS A 24 -7.81 20.21 -4.15
N LEU A 25 -6.83 19.48 -3.59
CA LEU A 25 -5.42 19.57 -3.94
C LEU A 25 -4.97 18.36 -4.75
N TYR A 26 -4.15 18.62 -5.77
CA TYR A 26 -3.43 17.58 -6.50
C TYR A 26 -2.18 17.14 -5.73
N TYR A 27 -1.95 15.83 -5.69
CA TYR A 27 -0.78 15.21 -5.12
C TYR A 27 0.19 14.79 -6.22
N LEU A 28 1.47 15.03 -5.98
CA LEU A 28 2.59 14.55 -6.78
C LEU A 28 3.36 13.51 -5.95
N PRO A 29 3.07 12.21 -6.09
CA PRO A 29 3.72 11.16 -5.31
C PRO A 29 5.25 11.16 -5.42
N CYS A 30 5.78 11.50 -6.59
CA CYS A 30 7.22 11.62 -6.82
C CYS A 30 7.89 12.78 -6.05
N MET A 31 7.11 13.75 -5.56
CA MET A 31 7.59 14.92 -4.81
C MET A 31 7.44 14.75 -3.30
N ILE A 32 6.97 13.61 -2.81
CA ILE A 32 6.79 13.36 -1.39
C ILE A 32 8.16 13.17 -0.74
N ARG A 33 8.60 14.20 0.01
CA ARG A 33 9.91 14.20 0.69
C ARG A 33 9.84 13.67 2.12
N LYS A 34 8.66 13.63 2.74
CA LYS A 34 8.50 13.20 4.12
C LYS A 34 8.71 11.68 4.20
N SER A 35 9.88 11.28 4.68
CA SER A 35 10.19 9.90 5.03
C SER A 35 10.03 9.73 6.53
N LEU A 36 9.12 8.86 6.96
CA LEU A 36 8.99 8.47 8.37
C LEU A 36 9.34 6.99 8.54
N PRO A 37 9.94 6.61 9.68
CA PRO A 37 10.09 5.21 10.05
C PRO A 37 8.73 4.51 10.10
N PHE A 38 8.69 3.24 9.69
CA PHE A 38 7.44 2.47 9.72
C PHE A 38 6.85 2.37 11.13
N ASP A 39 7.68 2.13 12.15
CA ASP A 39 7.22 2.03 13.54
C ASP A 39 6.57 3.32 14.02
N TYR A 40 7.04 4.48 13.54
CA TYR A 40 6.42 5.76 13.85
C TYR A 40 5.02 5.84 13.20
N ILE A 41 4.91 5.52 11.90
CA ILE A 41 3.62 5.48 11.20
C ILE A 41 2.66 4.52 11.91
N LYS A 42 3.11 3.31 12.25
CA LYS A 42 2.31 2.30 12.95
C LYS A 42 1.74 2.83 14.26
N LYS A 43 2.56 3.51 15.07
CA LYS A 43 2.12 4.14 16.34
C LYS A 43 1.08 5.24 16.15
N MET A 44 1.05 5.92 15.00
CA MET A 44 0.03 6.93 14.70
C MET A 44 -1.37 6.33 14.48
N PHE A 45 -1.45 5.06 14.09
CA PHE A 45 -2.72 4.37 13.80
C PHE A 45 -3.11 3.35 14.87
N ILE A 46 -2.14 2.65 15.45
CA ILE A 46 -2.37 1.58 16.43
C ILE A 46 -1.98 2.09 17.81
N LYS A 47 -2.98 2.38 18.64
CA LYS A 47 -2.79 2.80 20.04
C LYS A 47 -2.52 1.58 20.93
N GLU A 48 -1.75 1.78 22.01
CA GLU A 48 -1.20 0.72 22.87
C GLU A 48 -2.24 -0.21 23.55
N ASN A 49 -3.52 0.17 23.59
CA ASN A 49 -4.59 -0.59 24.25
C ASN A 49 -5.73 -1.03 23.31
N VAL A 50 -5.54 -0.90 22.00
CA VAL A 50 -6.57 -1.30 21.03
C VAL A 50 -6.19 -2.65 20.45
N LYS A 51 -7.09 -3.65 20.56
CA LYS A 51 -6.90 -4.94 19.92
C LYS A 51 -6.96 -4.74 18.40
N VAL A 52 -5.84 -5.01 17.73
CA VAL A 52 -5.73 -4.95 16.27
C VAL A 52 -5.16 -6.28 15.79
N THR A 53 -5.84 -6.89 14.84
CA THR A 53 -5.33 -8.04 14.13
C THR A 53 -4.53 -7.56 12.93
N ILE A 54 -3.26 -7.94 12.87
CA ILE A 54 -2.33 -7.49 11.83
C ILE A 54 -1.95 -8.70 10.97
N THR A 55 -2.20 -8.63 9.67
CA THR A 55 -1.82 -9.71 8.76
C THR A 55 -0.30 -9.83 8.66
N PRO A 56 0.22 -11.01 8.28
CA PRO A 56 1.57 -11.10 7.74
C PRO A 56 1.78 -10.09 6.62
N TRP A 57 3.02 -9.64 6.45
CA TRP A 57 3.37 -8.83 5.28
C TRP A 57 3.34 -9.71 4.04
N LEU A 58 2.58 -9.31 3.03
CA LEU A 58 2.68 -9.85 1.69
C LEU A 58 3.76 -9.08 0.93
N VAL A 59 4.80 -9.77 0.45
CA VAL A 59 5.98 -9.15 -0.14
C VAL A 59 6.20 -9.68 -1.54
N PHE A 60 6.24 -8.76 -2.51
CA PHE A 60 6.63 -9.00 -3.89
C PHE A 60 8.09 -8.57 -4.04
N GLU A 61 9.00 -9.53 -4.14
CA GLU A 61 10.44 -9.28 -4.29
C GLU A 61 10.83 -9.43 -5.76
N PHE A 62 11.32 -8.35 -6.35
CA PHE A 62 11.71 -8.27 -7.75
C PHE A 62 13.22 -8.42 -7.90
N LYS A 63 13.67 -8.95 -9.04
CA LYS A 63 15.09 -8.89 -9.40
C LYS A 63 15.54 -7.43 -9.61
N PHE A 64 14.69 -6.66 -10.28
CA PHE A 64 14.84 -5.22 -10.50
C PHE A 64 13.44 -4.62 -10.62
N LEU A 65 13.17 -3.54 -9.90
CA LEU A 65 11.90 -2.82 -9.98
C LEU A 65 12.15 -1.38 -10.44
N PRO A 66 11.76 -1.02 -11.69
CA PRO A 66 11.91 0.34 -12.17
C PRO A 66 11.10 1.32 -11.32
N LEU A 67 11.64 2.52 -11.09
CA LEU A 67 10.99 3.53 -10.24
C LEU A 67 9.58 3.91 -10.76
N ALA A 68 9.37 3.88 -12.07
CA ALA A 68 8.08 4.14 -12.71
C ALA A 68 6.97 3.20 -12.20
N TYR A 69 7.27 1.93 -11.94
CA TYR A 69 6.28 0.97 -11.42
C TYR A 69 5.77 1.38 -10.04
N PHE A 70 6.64 1.90 -9.17
CA PHE A 70 6.20 2.41 -7.86
C PHE A 70 5.17 3.50 -8.01
N ASN A 71 5.40 4.44 -8.94
CA ASN A 71 4.47 5.52 -9.19
C ASN A 71 3.15 4.96 -9.71
N HIS A 72 3.16 4.18 -10.79
CA HIS A 72 1.92 3.62 -11.38
C HIS A 72 1.08 2.84 -10.36
N ILE A 73 1.72 1.99 -9.54
CA ILE A 73 1.04 1.21 -8.50
C ILE A 73 0.47 2.13 -7.42
N LEU A 74 1.26 3.10 -6.93
CA LEU A 74 0.79 4.07 -5.95
C LEU A 74 -0.36 4.93 -6.51
N PHE A 75 -0.31 5.34 -7.77
CA PHE A 75 -1.38 6.07 -8.46
C PHE A 75 -2.66 5.26 -8.53
N TYR A 76 -2.56 3.98 -8.85
CA TYR A 76 -3.70 3.08 -8.84
C TYR A 76 -4.37 3.06 -7.45
N TYR A 77 -3.60 2.86 -6.38
CA TYR A 77 -4.18 2.86 -5.03
C TYR A 77 -4.73 4.23 -4.61
N LEU A 78 -4.06 5.33 -4.93
CA LEU A 78 -4.53 6.69 -4.63
C LEU A 78 -5.85 7.06 -5.33
N ARG A 79 -6.17 6.42 -6.46
CA ARG A 79 -7.43 6.62 -7.19
C ARG A 79 -8.57 5.77 -6.68
N ASN A 80 -8.27 4.56 -6.25
CA ASN A 80 -9.28 3.55 -5.92
C ASN A 80 -9.58 3.46 -4.42
N TYR A 81 -8.67 3.93 -3.56
CA TYR A 81 -8.83 3.86 -2.12
C TYR A 81 -8.86 5.24 -1.48
N THR A 82 -9.56 5.31 -0.35
CA THR A 82 -9.57 6.51 0.48
C THR A 82 -8.31 6.51 1.34
N VAL A 83 -7.53 7.57 1.22
CA VAL A 83 -6.27 7.72 1.97
C VAL A 83 -6.59 8.04 3.42
N CYS A 84 -5.92 7.35 4.36
CA CYS A 84 -6.06 7.66 5.78
C CYS A 84 -5.52 9.04 6.11
N LYS A 85 -6.09 9.70 7.12
CA LYS A 85 -5.56 10.95 7.66
C LYS A 85 -4.91 10.70 9.01
N VAL A 86 -3.78 11.35 9.24
CA VAL A 86 -3.15 11.44 10.54
C VAL A 86 -3.42 12.82 11.13
N GLU A 87 -3.86 12.85 12.39
CA GLU A 87 -4.11 14.09 13.15
C GLU A 87 -4.98 15.09 12.36
N THR A 88 -6.09 14.59 11.79
CA THR A 88 -7.15 15.31 11.05
C THR A 88 -6.76 16.07 9.77
N LEU A 89 -5.48 16.35 9.51
CA LEU A 89 -5.08 17.26 8.42
C LEU A 89 -4.11 16.67 7.39
N HIS A 90 -3.31 15.67 7.77
CA HIS A 90 -2.26 15.18 6.88
C HIS A 90 -2.60 13.81 6.31
N PRO A 91 -2.60 13.66 4.98
CA PRO A 91 -2.79 12.35 4.39
C PRO A 91 -1.61 11.45 4.73
N ALA A 92 -1.90 10.18 4.95
CA ALA A 92 -0.94 9.16 5.30
C ALA A 92 -0.17 8.67 4.07
N VAL A 93 0.39 9.59 3.29
CA VAL A 93 1.24 9.32 2.13
C VAL A 93 2.63 9.87 2.42
N TYR A 94 3.60 8.98 2.43
CA TYR A 94 5.00 9.21 2.78
C TYR A 94 5.90 8.74 1.63
N MET A 95 7.17 9.09 1.69
CA MET A 95 8.15 8.61 0.72
C MET A 95 8.19 7.08 0.74
N GLY A 96 7.67 6.47 -0.32
CA GLY A 96 7.58 5.02 -0.49
C GLY A 96 6.60 4.31 0.45
N LYS A 97 5.64 5.00 1.09
CA LYS A 97 4.62 4.35 1.93
C LYS A 97 3.28 5.07 1.83
N ALA A 98 2.18 4.35 1.87
CA ALA A 98 0.85 4.95 1.97
C ALA A 98 -0.09 4.07 2.80
N VAL A 99 -1.01 4.70 3.54
CA VAL A 99 -2.03 4.03 4.34
C VAL A 99 -3.41 4.44 3.84
N PHE A 100 -4.27 3.44 3.64
CA PHE A 100 -5.59 3.57 3.06
C PHE A 100 -6.63 2.89 3.94
N TYR A 101 -7.87 3.38 3.90
CA TYR A 101 -9.03 2.65 4.42
C TYR A 101 -9.44 1.58 3.40
N VAL A 102 -9.65 0.34 3.87
CA VAL A 102 -10.12 -0.76 3.00
C VAL A 102 -11.63 -0.80 2.91
N ASP A 103 -12.30 -0.55 4.04
CA ASP A 103 -13.75 -0.55 4.14
C ASP A 103 -14.28 0.86 4.41
N ARG A 104 -15.60 1.01 4.22
CA ARG A 104 -16.30 2.26 4.52
C ARG A 104 -16.55 2.44 6.02
N GLU A 105 -16.29 1.44 6.85
CA GLU A 105 -16.53 1.51 8.28
C GLU A 105 -15.25 1.90 9.07
N ASN A 106 -14.13 2.07 8.36
CA ASN A 106 -12.79 2.30 8.90
C ASN A 106 -12.33 1.21 9.88
N LEU A 107 -12.83 0.00 9.71
CA LEU A 107 -12.48 -1.13 10.57
C LEU A 107 -11.23 -1.85 10.06
N SER A 108 -10.78 -1.55 8.84
CA SER A 108 -9.55 -2.07 8.27
C SER A 108 -8.76 -1.01 7.53
N ASN A 109 -7.46 -0.96 7.83
CA ASN A 109 -6.48 -0.17 7.09
C ASN A 109 -5.57 -1.07 6.29
N PHE A 110 -5.23 -0.62 5.09
CA PHE A 110 -4.25 -1.22 4.21
C PHE A 110 -3.03 -0.31 4.12
N ILE A 111 -1.84 -0.87 4.33
CA ILE A 111 -0.58 -0.18 4.11
C ILE A 111 0.17 -0.81 2.94
N ILE A 112 0.63 0.05 2.03
CA ILE A 112 1.60 -0.30 1.00
C ILE A 112 2.94 0.36 1.30
N CYS A 113 4.00 -0.44 1.19
CA CYS A 113 5.38 -0.01 1.34
C CYS A 113 6.16 -0.37 0.08
N PHE A 114 6.96 0.58 -0.38
CA PHE A 114 7.83 0.47 -1.53
C PHE A 114 9.28 0.57 -1.05
N SER A 115 10.11 -0.37 -1.51
CA SER A 115 11.56 -0.34 -1.38
C SER A 115 12.19 -0.63 -2.73
N ARG A 116 13.50 -0.38 -2.87
CA ARG A 116 14.23 -0.46 -4.14
C ARG A 116 13.81 -1.59 -5.09
N ASN A 117 13.62 -2.80 -4.57
CA ASN A 117 13.23 -3.97 -5.37
C ASN A 117 12.08 -4.78 -4.72
N ALA A 118 11.27 -4.15 -3.87
CA ALA A 118 10.13 -4.86 -3.29
C ALA A 118 8.94 -3.95 -3.01
N ILE A 119 7.76 -4.53 -3.19
CA ILE A 119 6.48 -3.96 -2.80
C ILE A 119 5.95 -4.83 -1.67
N SER A 120 5.45 -4.21 -0.60
CA SER A 120 4.88 -4.95 0.52
C SER A 120 3.54 -4.39 0.95
N LEU A 121 2.64 -5.29 1.29
CA LEU A 121 1.27 -5.02 1.67
C LEU A 121 1.02 -5.61 3.05
N GLN A 122 0.28 -4.90 3.90
CA GLN A 122 -0.21 -5.42 5.16
C GLN A 122 -1.57 -4.80 5.48
N ILE A 123 -2.43 -5.58 6.12
CA ILE A 123 -3.75 -5.14 6.57
C ILE A 123 -3.73 -5.10 8.09
N TRP A 124 -4.29 -4.02 8.64
CA TRP A 124 -4.57 -3.84 10.06
C TRP A 124 -6.08 -3.83 10.24
N ASN A 125 -6.62 -4.77 10.99
CA ASN A 125 -8.05 -4.94 11.18
C ASN A 125 -8.41 -4.79 12.66
N TRP A 126 -9.39 -3.94 12.95
CA TRP A 126 -9.96 -3.70 14.27
C TRP A 126 -11.20 -4.56 14.55
N SER A 127 -11.66 -5.30 13.53
CA SER A 127 -12.73 -6.28 13.55
C SER A 127 -12.20 -7.69 13.25
N ASP A 128 -13.09 -8.67 13.18
CA ASP A 128 -12.70 -10.04 12.82
C ASP A 128 -12.07 -10.08 11.42
N VAL A 129 -11.05 -10.93 11.27
CA VAL A 129 -10.26 -10.99 10.03
C VAL A 129 -11.06 -11.63 8.93
N ASP A 130 -11.28 -10.88 7.86
CA ASP A 130 -11.72 -11.43 6.58
C ASP A 130 -10.50 -11.99 5.81
N GLU A 131 -10.37 -13.31 5.76
CA GLU A 131 -9.30 -13.98 4.99
C GLU A 131 -9.37 -13.68 3.49
N ASP A 132 -10.55 -13.36 2.96
CA ASP A 132 -10.73 -13.07 1.54
C ASP A 132 -10.14 -11.72 1.15
N MET A 133 -10.03 -10.77 2.08
CA MET A 133 -9.36 -9.50 1.84
C MET A 133 -7.88 -9.69 1.46
N TYR A 134 -7.17 -10.61 2.12
CA TYR A 134 -5.75 -10.85 1.82
C TYR A 134 -5.55 -11.39 0.39
N LYS A 135 -6.41 -12.33 -0.03
CA LYS A 135 -6.40 -12.86 -1.40
C LYS A 135 -6.76 -11.79 -2.43
N LYS A 136 -7.75 -10.94 -2.12
CA LYS A 136 -8.14 -9.83 -2.98
C LYS A 136 -6.96 -8.87 -3.22
N MET A 137 -6.28 -8.45 -2.16
CA MET A 137 -5.11 -7.57 -2.25
C MET A 137 -3.96 -8.17 -3.06
N LEU A 138 -3.73 -9.48 -2.89
CA LEU A 138 -2.74 -10.23 -3.66
C LEU A 138 -3.07 -10.18 -5.15
N ASN A 139 -4.29 -10.56 -5.53
CA ASN A 139 -4.73 -10.59 -6.92
C ASN A 139 -4.69 -9.20 -7.54
N GLU A 140 -5.16 -8.19 -6.81
CA GLU A 140 -5.17 -6.80 -7.27
C GLU A 140 -3.76 -6.28 -7.59
N LEU A 141 -2.77 -6.54 -6.72
CA LEU A 141 -1.40 -6.14 -7.01
C LEU A 141 -0.79 -6.94 -8.18
N CYS A 142 -1.09 -8.24 -8.29
CA CYS A 142 -0.68 -9.04 -9.45
C CYS A 142 -1.22 -8.43 -10.76
N ASP A 143 -2.53 -8.18 -10.82
CA ASP A 143 -3.20 -7.60 -11.99
C ASP A 143 -2.61 -6.24 -12.36
N GLN A 144 -2.30 -5.39 -11.36
CA GLN A 144 -1.65 -4.10 -11.63
C GLN A 144 -0.23 -4.26 -12.16
N ILE A 145 0.58 -5.17 -11.61
CA ILE A 145 1.92 -5.43 -12.14
C ILE A 145 1.84 -5.92 -13.59
N GLU A 146 0.91 -6.82 -13.90
CA GLU A 146 0.68 -7.33 -15.26
C GLU A 146 0.23 -6.22 -16.22
N ASN A 147 -0.72 -5.37 -15.81
CA ASN A 147 -1.19 -4.24 -16.61
C ASN A 147 -0.07 -3.24 -16.94
N ILE A 148 0.75 -2.87 -15.95
CA ILE A 148 1.87 -1.95 -16.16
C ILE A 148 2.93 -2.60 -17.06
N THR A 149 3.21 -3.89 -16.85
CA THR A 149 4.13 -4.68 -17.67
C THR A 149 3.71 -4.72 -19.13
N GLY A 150 2.43 -5.00 -19.40
CA GLY A 150 1.89 -4.96 -20.76
C GLY A 150 1.96 -3.57 -21.37
N THR A 151 1.70 -2.52 -20.58
CA THR A 151 1.73 -1.13 -21.05
C THR A 151 3.14 -0.62 -21.36
N LEU A 152 4.12 -0.98 -20.54
CA LEU A 152 5.51 -0.55 -20.69
C LEU A 152 6.35 -1.46 -21.59
N GLY A 153 5.84 -2.64 -21.96
CA GLY A 153 6.56 -3.63 -22.77
C GLY A 153 7.80 -4.18 -22.06
N GLN A 154 7.80 -4.24 -20.72
CA GLN A 154 8.93 -4.69 -19.92
C GLN A 154 8.61 -5.98 -19.19
N ASN A 155 9.48 -6.99 -19.28
CA ASN A 155 9.32 -8.21 -18.51
C ASN A 155 9.86 -8.03 -17.10
N LEU A 156 8.99 -8.16 -16.10
CA LEU A 156 9.36 -8.21 -14.69
C LEU A 156 9.31 -9.62 -14.15
N SER A 157 10.31 -9.98 -13.34
CA SER A 157 10.31 -11.20 -12.56
C SER A 157 10.25 -10.89 -11.08
N TYR A 158 9.36 -11.57 -10.36
CA TYR A 158 9.19 -11.42 -8.93
C TYR A 158 8.80 -12.72 -8.23
N HIS A 159 9.07 -12.76 -6.92
CA HIS A 159 8.66 -13.83 -6.03
C HIS A 159 7.75 -13.29 -4.96
N ILE A 160 6.73 -14.07 -4.59
CA ILE A 160 5.77 -13.70 -3.55
C ILE A 160 6.13 -14.43 -2.27
N LYS A 161 6.30 -13.68 -1.19
CA LYS A 161 6.64 -14.19 0.15
C LYS A 161 5.71 -13.57 1.17
N ALA A 162 5.41 -14.27 2.26
CA ALA A 162 4.88 -13.62 3.45
C ALA A 162 5.93 -13.55 4.55
N LYS A 163 5.98 -12.43 5.28
CA LYS A 163 6.78 -12.26 6.50
C LYS A 163 5.88 -12.15 7.72
N CYS A 164 6.36 -12.60 8.88
CA CYS A 164 5.67 -12.41 10.15
C CYS A 164 5.25 -10.94 10.37
N SER A 165 4.07 -10.75 10.99
CA SER A 165 3.39 -9.46 11.16
C SER A 165 4.14 -8.43 12.02
N THR A 166 5.14 -8.87 12.79
CA THR A 166 5.97 -8.04 13.69
C THR A 166 7.36 -7.71 13.13
N GLY A 167 7.71 -8.22 11.95
CA GLY A 167 9.03 -7.99 11.36
C GLY A 167 9.23 -6.56 10.88
N ASP A 168 10.41 -6.00 11.13
CA ASP A 168 10.89 -4.79 10.48
C ASP A 168 10.90 -5.01 8.97
N PHE A 169 10.22 -4.11 8.23
CA PHE A 169 10.14 -4.13 6.77
C PHE A 169 11.53 -4.28 6.10
N TYR A 170 12.55 -3.65 6.68
CA TYR A 170 13.93 -3.68 6.18
C TYR A 170 14.69 -4.96 6.57
N LYS A 171 14.17 -5.79 7.48
CA LYS A 171 14.82 -7.04 7.93
C LYS A 171 14.25 -8.25 7.17
N SER A 172 15.14 -9.19 6.85
CA SER A 172 14.86 -10.37 6.04
C SER A 172 14.38 -11.60 6.83
N VAL A 173 14.29 -11.51 8.15
CA VAL A 173 14.02 -12.65 9.05
C VAL A 173 12.53 -13.02 9.02
N GLY A 174 12.20 -14.32 8.85
CA GLY A 174 10.84 -14.85 8.96
C GLY A 174 10.02 -14.99 7.66
N ARG A 175 10.66 -15.12 6.49
CA ARG A 175 9.99 -15.29 5.19
C ARG A 175 9.50 -16.74 4.98
N LYS A 176 8.19 -16.94 4.78
CA LYS A 176 7.64 -18.16 4.16
C LYS A 176 7.28 -17.86 2.70
N SER A 177 7.75 -18.68 1.76
CA SER A 177 7.49 -18.49 0.32
C SER A 177 6.07 -18.95 -0.01
N PHE A 178 5.34 -18.19 -0.81
CA PHE A 178 3.98 -18.55 -1.21
C PHE A 178 3.93 -19.10 -2.64
N THR A 179 4.75 -18.60 -3.57
CA THR A 179 4.89 -19.15 -4.93
C THR A 179 6.00 -18.43 -5.70
N GLU A 180 6.72 -19.15 -6.57
CA GLU A 180 7.45 -18.51 -7.68
C GLU A 180 6.49 -18.35 -8.86
N MET A 181 6.06 -17.13 -9.17
CA MET A 181 5.44 -16.88 -10.48
C MET A 181 6.57 -16.55 -11.48
N LYS A 182 7.00 -17.56 -12.24
CA LYS A 182 7.79 -17.37 -13.45
C LYS A 182 6.85 -17.48 -14.65
N LYS A 183 6.80 -16.47 -15.50
CA LYS A 183 6.33 -16.63 -16.88
C LYS A 183 7.40 -16.11 -17.84
N HIS A 184 7.70 -16.97 -18.80
CA HIS A 184 8.64 -16.78 -19.90
C HIS A 184 8.16 -15.71 -20.88
#